data_AF-A0A1I3TDC0-F1
#
_entry.id   AF-A0A1I3TDC0-F1
#
_cell.length_a   1.000
_cell.length_b   1.000
_cell.length_c   1.000
_cell.angle_alpha   90.00
_cell.angle_beta   90.00
_cell.angle_gamma   90.00
#
_symmetry.space_group_name_H-M   'P 1'
#
loop_
_entity.id
_entity.type
_entity.pdbx_description
1 polymer ?
#
loop_
_entity_poly.entity_id
_entity_poly.type
_entity_poly.pdbx_seq_one_letter_code
_entity_poly.pdbx_strand_id
1 'polypeptide(L)'
;MALMMQESGGRGSDPMQASESLCGSVGCIEDPERSIKQGVSYFANTLERANGDVKLALQSYNFGLGFIDFVMDRGGEYTQELAIEFSSKKYDELKHTGEYNCIREEAEQYGACYGDIYYVDAVLSYYESDENLLAS
;
A
#
# COMPACT_ATOMS: atom_id res chain seq x y z
N MET A 1 3.40 13.54 -1.04
CA MET A 1 2.00 13.83 -1.39
C MET A 1 1.38 12.71 -2.20
N ALA A 2 2.08 12.14 -3.19
CA ALA A 2 1.66 11.00 -4.00
C ALA A 2 0.96 9.84 -3.25
N LEU A 3 1.52 9.38 -2.12
CA LEU A 3 0.91 8.30 -1.33
C LEU A 3 -0.50 8.68 -0.80
N MET A 4 -0.65 9.87 -0.19
CA MET A 4 -1.96 10.39 0.23
C MET A 4 -2.93 10.57 -0.94
N MET A 5 -2.42 10.94 -2.12
CA MET A 5 -3.23 11.08 -3.32
C MET A 5 -3.77 9.73 -3.78
N GLN A 6 -2.96 8.68 -3.72
CA GLN A 6 -3.40 7.32 -4.03
C GLN A 6 -4.43 6.81 -3.01
N GLU A 7 -4.26 7.10 -1.71
CA GLU A 7 -5.15 6.60 -0.66
C GLU A 7 -6.54 7.23 -0.68
N SER A 8 -6.64 8.55 -0.90
CA SER A 8 -7.94 9.23 -0.85
C SER A 8 -8.08 10.46 -1.74
N GLY A 9 -7.04 10.79 -2.51
CA GLY A 9 -6.94 12.11 -3.16
C GLY A 9 -6.84 13.26 -2.15
N GLY A 10 -6.36 12.98 -0.92
CA GLY A 10 -6.30 13.96 0.18
C GLY A 10 -7.65 14.30 0.82
N ARG A 11 -8.67 13.47 0.64
CA ARG A 11 -10.03 13.68 1.16
C ARG A 11 -10.31 12.86 2.42
N GLY A 12 -11.37 13.25 3.11
CA GLY A 12 -11.88 12.53 4.29
C GLY A 12 -11.16 12.87 5.59
N SER A 13 -11.57 12.20 6.67
CA SER A 13 -10.98 12.32 8.00
C SER A 13 -9.70 11.50 8.17
N ASP A 14 -9.52 10.47 7.34
CA ASP A 14 -8.33 9.62 7.28
C ASP A 14 -7.71 9.64 5.86
N PRO A 15 -7.12 10.78 5.43
CA PRO A 15 -6.61 10.94 4.07
C PRO A 15 -5.43 10.05 3.70
N MET A 16 -4.71 9.50 4.68
CA MET A 16 -3.64 8.51 4.45
C MET A 16 -4.12 7.06 4.58
N GLN A 17 -5.43 6.83 4.83
CA GLN A 17 -6.00 5.54 5.19
C GLN A 17 -5.19 4.80 6.26
N ALA A 18 -4.70 5.55 7.25
CA ALA A 18 -3.72 5.07 8.21
C ALA A 18 -4.35 4.34 9.41
N SER A 19 -5.68 4.30 9.51
CA SER A 19 -6.42 3.67 10.62
C SER A 19 -5.99 2.22 10.86
N GLU A 20 -5.91 1.41 9.81
CA GLU A 20 -5.57 -0.01 9.93
C GLU A 20 -4.18 -0.22 10.54
N SER A 21 -3.20 0.63 10.18
CA SER A 21 -1.84 0.58 10.76
C SER A 21 -1.78 0.92 12.26
N LEU A 22 -2.78 1.65 12.77
CA LEU A 22 -2.81 2.15 14.14
C LEU A 22 -3.69 1.31 15.06
N CYS A 23 -4.87 0.92 14.60
CA CYS A 23 -5.91 0.30 15.42
C CYS A 23 -6.45 -1.01 14.85
N GLY A 24 -6.02 -1.41 13.64
CA GLY A 24 -6.44 -2.65 12.99
C GLY A 24 -7.84 -2.63 12.38
N SER A 25 -8.49 -1.46 12.28
CA SER A 25 -9.81 -1.32 11.67
C SER A 25 -9.95 0.02 10.95
N VAL A 26 -10.65 0.02 9.80
CA VAL A 26 -10.95 1.23 9.03
C VAL A 26 -11.75 2.23 9.88
N GLY A 27 -11.43 3.53 9.72
CA GLY A 27 -12.23 4.63 10.25
C GLY A 27 -12.02 4.98 11.73
N CYS A 28 -11.01 4.41 12.41
CA CYS A 28 -10.72 4.79 13.79
C CYS A 28 -10.00 6.14 13.92
N ILE A 29 -9.40 6.64 12.83
CA ILE A 29 -8.84 7.99 12.75
C ILE A 29 -9.90 8.93 12.15
N GLU A 30 -10.37 9.87 12.97
CA GLU A 30 -11.36 10.88 12.58
C GLU A 30 -10.75 12.28 12.42
N ASP A 31 -9.43 12.40 12.54
CA ASP A 31 -8.70 13.66 12.46
C ASP A 31 -7.63 13.61 11.33
N PRO A 32 -7.71 14.48 10.31
CA PRO A 32 -6.77 14.49 9.20
C PRO A 32 -5.31 14.70 9.63
N GLU A 33 -5.04 15.53 10.64
CA GLU A 33 -3.66 15.71 11.11
C GLU A 33 -3.10 14.43 11.74
N ARG A 34 -3.91 13.72 12.52
CA ARG A 34 -3.53 12.43 13.08
C ARG A 34 -3.31 11.38 12.00
N SER A 35 -4.14 11.37 10.95
CA SER A 35 -3.95 10.51 9.79
C SER A 35 -2.61 10.76 9.11
N ILE A 36 -2.27 12.03 8.86
CA ILE A 36 -0.98 12.42 8.27
C ILE A 36 0.18 12.00 9.16
N LYS A 37 0.13 12.31 10.46
CA LYS A 37 1.20 11.96 11.41
C LYS A 37 1.41 10.45 11.48
N GLN A 38 0.32 9.68 11.57
CA GLN A 38 0.38 8.23 11.62
C GLN A 38 0.89 7.65 10.31
N GLY A 39 0.34 8.05 9.17
CA GLY A 39 0.73 7.54 7.85
C GLY A 39 2.21 7.82 7.55
N VAL A 40 2.70 9.02 7.87
CA VAL A 40 4.13 9.36 7.73
C VAL A 40 5.00 8.51 8.66
N SER A 41 4.60 8.34 9.93
CA SER A 41 5.33 7.51 10.88
C SER A 41 5.37 6.05 10.45
N TYR A 42 4.25 5.52 9.94
CA TYR A 42 4.14 4.15 9.48
C TYR A 42 5.01 3.95 8.23
N PHE A 43 4.90 4.81 7.22
CA PHE A 43 5.74 4.72 6.03
C PHE A 43 7.24 4.84 6.34
N ALA A 44 7.64 5.71 7.26
CA ALA A 44 9.03 5.81 7.70
C ALA A 44 9.54 4.51 8.32
N ASN A 45 8.74 3.86 9.16
CA ASN A 45 9.07 2.54 9.72
C ASN A 45 9.14 1.46 8.63
N THR A 46 8.20 1.46 7.68
CA THR A 46 8.20 0.53 6.55
C THR A 46 9.45 0.70 5.70
N LEU A 47 9.87 1.93 5.42
CA LEU A 47 11.08 2.23 4.65
C LEU A 47 12.36 1.77 5.36
N GLU A 48 12.44 1.97 6.68
CA GLU A 48 13.54 1.46 7.49
C GLU A 48 13.60 -0.07 7.42
N ARG A 49 12.47 -0.76 7.60
CA ARG A 49 12.40 -2.23 7.50
C ARG A 49 12.72 -2.76 6.10
N ALA A 50 12.41 -1.99 5.07
CA ALA A 50 12.74 -2.29 3.68
C ALA A 50 14.20 -1.94 3.31
N ASN A 51 15.05 -1.58 4.28
CA ASN A 51 16.44 -1.15 4.05
C ASN A 51 16.56 -0.02 3.00
N GLY A 52 15.57 0.88 2.96
CA GLY A 52 15.54 1.98 2.01
C GLY A 52 15.03 1.64 0.61
N ASP A 53 14.61 0.39 0.33
CA ASP A 53 13.90 0.06 -0.91
C ASP A 53 12.52 0.73 -0.89
N VAL A 54 12.40 1.81 -1.67
CA VAL A 54 11.18 2.63 -1.73
C VAL A 54 10.02 1.84 -2.34
N LYS A 55 10.25 0.98 -3.35
CA LYS A 55 9.17 0.23 -4.00
C LYS A 55 8.63 -0.84 -3.05
N LEU A 56 9.53 -1.55 -2.37
CA LEU A 56 9.15 -2.49 -1.31
C LEU A 56 8.37 -1.78 -0.21
N ALA A 57 8.86 -0.62 0.24
CA ALA A 57 8.19 0.15 1.29
C ALA A 57 6.79 0.63 0.88
N LEU A 58 6.63 1.10 -0.36
CA LEU A 58 5.33 1.50 -0.90
C LEU A 58 4.37 0.31 -0.95
N GLN A 59 4.78 -0.82 -1.53
CA GLN A 59 3.91 -1.99 -1.60
C GLN A 59 3.57 -2.54 -0.21
N SER A 60 4.51 -2.48 0.75
CA SER A 60 4.26 -2.85 2.15
C SER A 60 3.42 -1.85 2.93
N TYR A 61 3.29 -0.59 2.48
CA TYR A 61 2.28 0.31 3.02
C TYR A 61 0.88 -0.24 2.70
N ASN A 62 0.67 -0.73 1.47
CA ASN A 62 -0.59 -1.31 1.01
C ASN A 62 -0.88 -2.72 1.56
N PHE A 63 0.11 -3.62 1.57
CA PHE A 63 -0.05 -5.01 2.01
C PHE A 63 0.25 -5.26 3.49
N GLY A 64 0.77 -4.26 4.18
CA GLY A 64 1.33 -4.40 5.51
C GLY A 64 2.76 -4.96 5.51
N LEU A 65 3.39 -4.86 6.68
CA LEU A 65 4.82 -5.15 6.86
C LEU A 65 5.21 -6.62 6.59
N GLY A 66 4.25 -7.56 6.64
CA GLY A 66 4.52 -8.97 6.34
C GLY A 66 4.96 -9.21 4.89
N PHE A 67 4.69 -8.27 3.98
CA PHE A 67 5.20 -8.34 2.61
C PHE A 67 6.73 -8.15 2.54
N ILE A 68 7.31 -7.35 3.44
CA ILE A 68 8.77 -7.19 3.54
C ILE A 68 9.40 -8.55 3.82
N ASP A 69 8.92 -9.25 4.86
CA ASP A 69 9.45 -10.54 5.27
C ASP A 69 9.33 -11.57 4.12
N PHE A 70 8.21 -11.55 3.40
CA PHE A 70 7.98 -12.41 2.23
C PHE A 70 8.98 -12.17 1.08
N VAL A 71 9.33 -10.91 0.81
CA VAL A 71 10.29 -10.51 -0.23
C VAL A 71 11.73 -10.83 0.19
N MET A 72 12.08 -10.63 1.46
CA MET A 72 13.40 -10.95 2.00
C MET A 72 13.73 -12.45 1.85
N ASP A 73 12.74 -13.32 2.02
CA ASP A 73 12.89 -14.77 1.78
C ASP A 73 13.01 -15.16 0.30
N ARG A 74 12.84 -14.21 -0.64
CA ARG A 74 12.78 -14.44 -2.11
C ARG A 74 13.76 -13.59 -2.90
N GLY A 75 14.85 -13.14 -2.27
CA GLY A 75 15.92 -12.40 -2.94
C GLY A 75 16.04 -10.94 -2.50
N GLY A 76 15.11 -10.45 -1.68
CA GLY A 76 15.25 -9.17 -0.97
C GLY A 76 14.97 -7.91 -1.80
N GLU A 77 14.49 -8.06 -3.04
CA GLU A 77 14.15 -6.93 -3.91
C GLU A 77 12.67 -7.02 -4.32
N TYR A 78 12.00 -5.86 -4.35
CA TYR A 78 10.63 -5.79 -4.85
C TYR A 78 10.54 -6.19 -6.34
N THR A 79 9.55 -7.04 -6.66
CA THR A 79 9.08 -7.23 -8.04
C THR A 79 7.56 -7.27 -8.08
N GLN A 80 7.00 -6.97 -9.26
CA GLN A 80 5.56 -7.05 -9.50
C GLN A 80 5.04 -8.49 -9.33
N GLU A 81 5.83 -9.48 -9.74
CA GLU A 81 5.49 -10.90 -9.59
C GLU A 81 5.37 -11.30 -8.11
N LEU A 82 6.26 -10.79 -7.25
CA LEU A 82 6.19 -11.03 -5.81
C LEU A 82 4.95 -10.39 -5.19
N ALA A 83 4.55 -9.19 -5.64
CA ALA A 83 3.32 -8.55 -5.19
C ALA A 83 2.08 -9.37 -5.56
N ILE A 84 2.04 -9.89 -6.80
CA ILE A 84 0.98 -10.78 -7.28
C ILE A 84 0.94 -12.09 -6.48
N GLU A 85 2.09 -12.75 -6.27
CA GLU A 85 2.17 -14.01 -5.50
C GLU A 85 1.69 -13.81 -4.06
N PHE A 86 2.14 -12.74 -3.40
CA PHE A 86 1.73 -12.44 -2.03
C PHE A 86 0.23 -12.17 -1.93
N SER A 87 -0.29 -11.33 -2.81
CA SER A 87 -1.71 -10.98 -2.83
C SER A 87 -2.59 -12.20 -3.10
N SER A 88 -2.22 -13.04 -4.08
CA SER A 88 -2.93 -14.28 -4.38
C SER A 88 -2.96 -15.23 -3.18
N LYS A 89 -1.81 -15.43 -2.53
CA LYS A 89 -1.73 -16.26 -1.31
C LYS A 89 -2.60 -15.70 -0.18
N LYS A 90 -2.55 -14.40 0.08
CA LYS A 90 -3.36 -13.75 1.12
C LYS A 90 -4.84 -13.80 0.83
N TYR A 91 -5.23 -13.60 -0.42
CA TYR A 91 -6.61 -13.75 -0.83
C TYR A 91 -7.09 -15.19 -0.64
N ASP A 92 -6.31 -16.19 -1.02
CA ASP A 92 -6.67 -17.59 -0.80
C ASP A 92 -6.85 -17.94 0.69
N GLU A 93 -6.01 -17.38 1.57
CA GLU A 93 -6.13 -17.51 3.03
C GLU A 93 -7.43 -16.86 3.56
N LEU A 94 -7.83 -15.71 3.00
CA LEU A 94 -8.83 -14.83 3.62
C LEU A 94 -10.17 -14.74 2.87
N LYS A 95 -10.29 -15.24 1.63
CA LYS A 95 -11.51 -15.12 0.82
C LYS A 95 -12.77 -15.68 1.47
N HIS A 96 -12.61 -16.63 2.40
CA HIS A 96 -13.72 -17.18 3.19
C HIS A 96 -14.40 -16.17 4.12
N THR A 97 -13.73 -15.06 4.44
CA THR A 97 -14.28 -13.95 5.25
C THR A 97 -15.28 -13.10 4.47
N GLY A 98 -15.16 -13.06 3.13
CA GLY A 98 -15.92 -12.16 2.26
C GLY A 98 -15.48 -10.69 2.32
N GLU A 99 -14.39 -10.36 3.02
CA GLU A 99 -13.93 -8.97 3.21
C GLU A 99 -13.10 -8.44 2.03
N TYR A 100 -12.58 -9.33 1.19
CA TYR A 100 -11.61 -8.99 0.15
C TYR A 100 -12.22 -9.16 -1.25
N ASN A 101 -11.96 -8.19 -2.12
CA ASN A 101 -12.38 -8.21 -3.52
C ASN A 101 -11.28 -7.58 -4.38
N CYS A 102 -11.18 -8.01 -5.64
CA CYS A 102 -10.22 -7.45 -6.57
C CYS A 102 -10.60 -6.00 -6.89
N ILE A 103 -9.71 -5.06 -6.58
CA ILE A 103 -9.92 -3.64 -6.88
C ILE A 103 -9.56 -3.28 -8.34
N ARG A 104 -8.93 -4.22 -9.05
CA ARG A 104 -8.55 -4.13 -10.46
C ARG A 104 -9.00 -5.39 -11.20
N GLU A 105 -9.55 -5.22 -12.40
CA GLU A 105 -9.99 -6.33 -13.24
C GLU A 105 -8.82 -7.25 -13.59
N GLU A 106 -7.64 -6.68 -13.85
CA GLU A 106 -6.44 -7.43 -14.20
C GLU A 106 -5.95 -8.33 -13.05
N ALA A 107 -6.31 -8.03 -11.80
CA ALA A 107 -5.94 -8.85 -10.65
C ALA A 107 -6.77 -10.15 -10.56
N GLU A 108 -7.96 -10.18 -11.16
CA GLU A 108 -8.88 -11.32 -11.10
C GLU A 108 -8.26 -12.57 -11.75
N GLN A 109 -7.53 -12.39 -12.86
CA GLN A 109 -6.88 -13.51 -13.57
C GLN A 109 -5.84 -14.24 -12.72
N TYR A 110 -5.30 -13.58 -11.69
CA TYR A 110 -4.32 -14.13 -10.75
C TYR A 110 -4.93 -14.56 -9.42
N GLY A 111 -6.23 -14.30 -9.21
CA GLY A 111 -6.84 -14.40 -7.88
C GLY A 111 -6.17 -13.49 -6.85
N ALA A 112 -5.58 -12.37 -7.28
CA ALA A 112 -4.75 -11.51 -6.43
C ALA A 112 -5.58 -10.35 -5.86
N CYS A 113 -6.61 -10.69 -5.07
CA CYS A 113 -7.60 -9.73 -4.58
C CYS A 113 -7.33 -9.22 -3.14
N TYR A 114 -6.11 -9.38 -2.63
CA TYR A 114 -5.69 -8.79 -1.35
C TYR A 114 -4.86 -7.53 -1.63
N GLY A 115 -5.39 -6.35 -1.28
CA GLY A 115 -4.79 -5.05 -1.56
C GLY A 115 -4.71 -4.71 -3.06
N ASP A 116 -3.81 -3.78 -3.42
CA ASP A 116 -3.57 -3.34 -4.80
C ASP A 116 -2.23 -3.89 -5.31
N ILE A 117 -2.27 -4.84 -6.25
CA ILE A 117 -1.04 -5.39 -6.85
C ILE A 117 -0.24 -4.35 -7.65
N TYR A 118 -0.83 -3.26 -8.13
CA TYR A 118 -0.14 -2.20 -8.88
C TYR A 118 0.03 -0.92 -8.06
N TYR A 119 0.05 -1.03 -6.72
CA TYR A 119 0.11 0.11 -5.83
C TYR A 119 1.34 1.00 -6.07
N VAL A 120 2.51 0.39 -6.31
CA VAL A 120 3.76 1.13 -6.56
C VAL A 120 3.61 2.04 -7.79
N ASP A 121 3.15 1.49 -8.92
CA ASP A 121 2.96 2.26 -10.15
C ASP A 121 1.91 3.35 -9.97
N ALA A 122 0.82 3.04 -9.25
CA ALA A 122 -0.25 4.00 -8.99
C ALA A 122 0.26 5.19 -8.15
N VAL A 123 1.02 4.95 -7.08
CA VAL A 123 1.63 6.02 -6.29
C VAL A 123 2.63 6.82 -7.12
N LEU A 124 3.55 6.16 -7.84
CA LEU A 124 4.58 6.86 -8.60
C LEU A 124 4.00 7.71 -9.73
N SER A 125 2.84 7.35 -10.29
CA SER A 125 2.15 8.17 -11.29
C SER A 125 1.78 9.58 -10.78
N TYR A 126 1.40 9.70 -9.50
CA TYR A 126 1.15 10.99 -8.88
C TYR A 126 2.44 11.77 -8.64
N TYR A 127 3.54 11.09 -8.31
CA TYR A 127 4.83 11.74 -8.10
C TYR A 127 5.36 12.37 -9.40
N GLU A 128 5.34 11.62 -10.50
CA GLU A 128 5.75 12.14 -11.82
C GLU A 128 4.84 13.27 -12.31
N SER A 129 3.53 13.18 -12.02
CA SER A 129 2.60 14.26 -12.36
C SER A 129 2.90 15.56 -11.59
N ASP A 130 3.25 15.45 -10.31
CA ASP A 130 3.60 16.59 -9.46
C ASP A 130 4.94 17.22 -9.91
N GLU A 131 5.96 16.42 -10.25
CA GLU A 131 7.23 16.93 -10.78
C GLU A 131 7.04 17.68 -12.10
N ASN A 132 6.22 17.14 -13.01
CA ASN A 132 5.92 17.80 -14.28
C ASN A 132 5.15 19.12 -14.09
N LEU A 133 4.25 19.20 -13.11
CA LEU A 133 3.50 20.43 -12.78
C LEU A 133 4.40 21.51 -12.16
N LEU A 134 5.42 21.11 -11.40
CA LEU A 134 6.39 22.04 -10.80
C LEU A 134 7.49 22.49 -11.78
N ALA A 135 7.69 21.74 -12.87
CA ALA A 135 8.64 22.06 -13.93
C ALA A 135 8.07 22.95 -15.05
N SER A 136 6.75 23.22 -15.05
CA SER A 136 6.03 24.06 -16.02
C SER A 136 5.75 25.46 -15.51
#